data_AF-A0A7K1CMG3-F1
#
_entry.id   AF-A0A7K1CMG3-F1
#
_cell.length_a   1.000
_cell.length_b   1.000
_cell.length_c   1.000
_cell.angle_alpha   90.00
_cell.angle_beta   90.00
_cell.angle_gamma   90.00
#
_symmetry.space_group_name_H-M   'P 1'
#
loop_
_entity.id
_entity.type
_entity.pdbx_description
1 polymer ?
#
loop_
_entity_poly.entity_id
_entity_poly.type
_entity_poly.pdbx_seq_one_letter_code
_entity_poly.pdbx_strand_id
1 'polypeptide(L)' 'MFGKGFVLKNEMCLEATGATKIYGKTTVLQNVSMNVYRGEIHGLVGRNGAGK' A
#
# COMPACT_ATOMS: atom_id res chain seq x y z
N MET A 1 30.21 -13.59 -15.17
CA MET A 1 29.91 -12.25 -14.64
C MET A 1 28.57 -11.79 -15.22
N PHE A 2 27.45 -12.33 -14.71
CA PHE A 2 26.11 -12.01 -15.20
C PHE A 2 25.32 -11.44 -14.02
N GLY A 3 25.08 -10.13 -14.04
CA GLY A 3 24.49 -9.43 -12.90
C GLY A 3 23.99 -8.04 -13.29
N LYS A 4 22.99 -8.00 -14.17
CA LYS A 4 22.06 -6.87 -14.24
C LYS A 4 20.66 -7.45 -14.39
N GLY A 5 20.00 -7.63 -13.25
CA GLY A 5 18.60 -8.05 -13.18
C GLY A 5 17.73 -6.96 -13.80
N PHE A 6 17.01 -7.33 -14.86
CA PHE A 6 15.90 -6.52 -15.35
C PHE A 6 14.81 -6.54 -14.28
N VAL A 7 14.49 -5.38 -13.71
CA VAL A 7 13.27 -5.22 -12.91
C VAL A 7 12.10 -5.32 -13.89
N LEU A 8 11.30 -6.38 -13.77
CA LEU A 8 10.06 -6.48 -14.53
C LEU A 8 9.15 -5.33 -14.09
N LYS A 9 8.65 -4.57 -15.06
CA LYS A 9 7.93 -3.30 -14.88
C LYS A 9 6.54 -3.44 -14.21
N ASN A 10 6.27 -4.55 -13.53
CA ASN A 10 4.98 -4.87 -12.92
C ASN A 10 5.10 -5.90 -11.77
N GLU A 11 6.26 -6.02 -11.14
CA GLU A 11 6.43 -6.90 -9.98
C GLU A 11 5.65 -6.31 -8.78
N MET A 12 4.60 -7.00 -8.33
CA MET A 12 3.84 -6.60 -7.15
C MET A 12 4.66 -6.89 -5.89
N CYS A 13 4.87 -5.86 -5.07
CA CYS A 13 5.63 -5.94 -3.82
C CYS A 13 4.73 -6.08 -2.59
N LEU A 14 3.52 -5.50 -2.63
CA LEU A 14 2.56 -5.53 -1.54
C LEU A 14 1.14 -5.59 -2.10
N GLU A 15 0.30 -6.40 -1.47
CA GLU A 15 -1.14 -6.46 -1.66
C GLU A 15 -1.83 -6.32 -0.31
N ALA A 16 -2.86 -5.48 -0.26
CA ALA A 16 -3.81 -5.43 0.83
C ALA A 16 -5.22 -5.55 0.24
N THR A 17 -6.03 -6.44 0.81
CA THR A 17 -7.39 -6.72 0.33
C THR A 17 -8.37 -6.55 1.47
N GLY A 18 -9.31 -5.61 1.32
CA GLY A 18 -10.39 -5.37 2.28
C GLY A 18 -9.92 -4.98 3.69
N ALA A 19 -8.75 -4.34 3.79
CA ALA A 19 -8.14 -3.97 5.06
C ALA A 19 -9.04 -3.02 5.85
N THR A 20 -9.30 -3.39 7.11
CA THR A 20 -10.07 -2.58 8.05
C THR A 20 -9.23 -2.37 9.30
N LYS A 21 -9.12 -1.11 9.76
CA LYS A 21 -8.35 -0.75 10.96
C LYS A 21 -9.25 0.01 11.93
N ILE A 22 -9.26 -0.47 13.17
CA ILE A 22 -10.07 0.07 14.26
C ILE A 22 -9.15 0.41 15.43
N TYR A 23 -9.32 1.61 15.99
CA TYR A 23 -8.71 2.05 17.24
C TYR A 23 -9.81 2.37 18.24
N GLY A 24 -9.96 1.53 19.27
CA GLY A 24 -11.05 1.65 20.24
C GLY A 24 -12.42 1.54 19.56
N LYS A 25 -13.21 2.61 19.64
CA LYS A 25 -14.54 2.71 18.99
C LYS A 25 -14.49 3.33 17.58
N THR A 26 -13.32 3.74 17.11
CA THR A 26 -13.16 4.47 15.85
C THR A 26 -12.60 3.57 14.76
N THR A 27 -13.36 3.37 13.70
CA THR A 27 -12.85 2.80 12.45
C THR A 27 -12.10 3.87 11.67
N VAL A 28 -10.79 3.68 11.46
CA VAL A 28 -9.94 4.62 10.71
C VAL A 28 -9.72 4.19 9.26
N LEU A 29 -9.85 2.90 8.95
CA LEU A 29 -9.89 2.36 7.59
C LEU A 29 -11.01 1.32 7.52
N GLN A 30 -11.83 1.35 6.48
CA GLN A 30 -12.95 0.42 6.29
C GLN A 30 -12.85 -0.19 4.89
N ASN A 31 -12.59 -1.49 4.81
CA ASN A 31 -12.56 -2.27 3.57
C ASN A 31 -11.69 -1.66 2.45
N VAL A 32 -10.47 -1.25 2.78
CA VAL A 32 -9.53 -0.61 1.84
C VAL A 32 -8.66 -1.67 1.17
N SER A 33 -8.57 -1.63 -0.15
CA SER A 33 -7.65 -2.47 -0.93
C SER A 33 -6.61 -1.63 -1.63
N MET A 34 -5.35 -2.08 -1.65
CA MET A 34 -4.26 -1.41 -2.36
C MET A 34 -3.19 -2.40 -2.81
N ASN A 35 -2.59 -2.12 -3.97
CA ASN A 35 -1.44 -2.85 -4.50
C ASN A 35 -0.29 -1.87 -4.67
N VAL A 36 0.93 -2.30 -4.33
CA VAL A 36 2.16 -1.53 -4.55
C VAL A 36 3.09 -2.34 -5.44
N TYR A 37 3.51 -1.75 -6.55
CA TYR A 37 4.43 -2.37 -7.50
C TYR A 37 5.85 -1.83 -7.33
N ARG A 38 6.84 -2.63 -7.72
CA ARG A 38 8.26 -2.29 -7.61
C ARG A 38 8.58 -1.02 -8.40
N GLY A 39 9.18 -0.05 -7.73
CA GLY A 39 9.61 1.22 -8.32
C GLY A 39 8.58 2.35 -8.24
N GLU A 40 7.39 2.11 -7.69
CA GLU A 40 6.41 3.16 -7.46
C GLU A 40 6.69 3.95 -6.18
N ILE A 41 6.31 5.23 -6.19
CA ILE A 41 6.27 6.09 -5.00
C ILE A 41 4.81 6.45 -4.76
N HIS A 42 4.29 6.07 -3.59
CA HIS A 42 2.91 6.34 -3.18
C HIS A 42 2.89 7.44 -2.11
N GLY A 43 2.03 8.44 -2.29
CA GLY A 43 1.79 9.49 -1.29
C GLY A 43 0.38 9.39 -0.75
N LEU A 44 0.23 9.27 0.58
CA LEU A 44 -1.06 9.26 1.25
C LEU A 44 -1.40 10.66 1.79
N VAL A 45 -2.52 11.23 1.37
CA VAL A 45 -2.95 12.61 1.73
C VAL A 45 -4.36 12.65 2.32
N GLY A 46 -4.61 13.64 3.21
CA GLY A 46 -5.88 13.77 3.94
C GLY A 46 -5.72 14.30 5.38
N ARG A 47 -6.82 14.38 6.13
CA ARG A 47 -6.87 15.04 7.46
C ARG A 47 -6.17 14.24 8.56
N ASN A 48 -5.85 14.89 9.69
CA ASN A 48 -5.34 14.19 10.88
C ASN A 48 -6.35 13.16 11.38
N GLY A 49 -5.87 11.95 11.69
CA GLY A 49 -6.72 10.84 12.14
C GLY A 49 -7.45 10.06 11.03
N ALA A 50 -7.25 10.40 9.75
CA ALA A 50 -7.93 9.75 8.63
C ALA A 50 -7.39 8.34 8.26
N GLY A 51 -6.41 7.81 8.99
CA GLY A 51 -5.85 6.48 8.72
C GLY A 51 -4.81 6.43 7.59
N LYS A 52 -4.26 7.59 7.22
CA LYS A 52 -3.08 7.70 6.33
C LYS A 52 -1.82 7.19 7.00
#